data_AF-A0A2V8GGS9-F1
#
_entry.id   AF-A0A2V8GGS9-F1
#
_cell.length_a   1.000
_cell.length_b   1.000
_cell.length_c   1.000
_cell.angle_alpha   90.00
_cell.angle_beta   90.00
_cell.angle_gamma   90.00
#
_symmetry.space_group_name_H-M   'P 1'
#
loop_
_entity.id
_entity.type
_entity.pdbx_description
1 polymer ?
#
loop_
_entity_poly.entity_id
_entity_poly.type
_entity_poly.pdbx_seq_one_letter_code
_entity_poly.pdbx_strand_id
1 'polypeptide(L)'
;MTTGIEENAMKRRLRRELRLLQAYAIVSLLALVFIAGAAFMRAGAPEKFDEITVQRLNVVDANGTLRLVLAGKDRMHPGVIDGKTIDRRRAVAGLVFFNDDGDEVGGLTFRGEVKDGHRRADAGIMFDQL
;
A
#
# COMPACT_ATOMS: atom_id res chain seq x y z
N MET A 1 -19.60 -61.66 -32.59
CA MET A 1 -19.45 -61.80 -31.12
C MET A 1 -18.39 -60.85 -30.54
N THR A 2 -17.50 -60.27 -31.35
CA THR A 2 -16.42 -59.35 -30.96
C THR A 2 -16.87 -57.91 -30.68
N THR A 3 -17.92 -57.42 -31.35
CA THR A 3 -18.42 -56.04 -31.25
C THR A 3 -18.90 -55.63 -29.85
N GLY A 4 -19.53 -56.53 -29.09
CA GLY A 4 -20.00 -56.24 -27.72
C GLY A 4 -18.90 -56.17 -26.66
N ILE A 5 -17.71 -56.74 -26.95
CA ILE A 5 -16.54 -56.68 -26.06
C ILE A 5 -15.83 -55.33 -26.23
N GLU A 6 -15.67 -54.87 -27.48
CA GLU A 6 -15.07 -53.57 -27.79
C GLU A 6 -15.92 -52.40 -27.27
N GLU A 7 -17.24 -52.47 -27.41
CA GLU A 7 -18.16 -51.46 -26.87
C GLU A 7 -18.06 -51.34 -25.33
N ASN A 8 -17.94 -52.47 -24.63
CA ASN A 8 -17.78 -52.49 -23.18
C ASN A 8 -16.41 -51.96 -22.73
N ALA A 9 -15.34 -52.27 -23.47
CA ALA A 9 -14.01 -51.73 -23.22
C ALA A 9 -13.97 -50.20 -23.42
N MET A 10 -14.58 -49.70 -24.51
CA MET A 10 -14.75 -48.27 -24.80
C MET A 10 -15.52 -47.56 -23.68
N LYS A 11 -16.68 -48.08 -23.25
CA LYS A 11 -17.48 -47.52 -22.15
C LYS A 11 -16.74 -47.51 -20.82
N ARG A 12 -15.87 -48.49 -20.55
CA ARG A 12 -15.04 -48.51 -19.33
C ARG A 12 -13.94 -47.44 -19.38
N ARG A 13 -13.28 -47.27 -20.53
CA ARG A 13 -12.26 -46.22 -20.74
C ARG A 13 -12.88 -44.82 -20.61
N LEU A 14 -14.00 -44.58 -21.27
CA LEU A 14 -14.73 -43.31 -21.20
C LEU A 14 -15.15 -42.97 -19.76
N ARG A 15 -15.70 -43.93 -19.01
CA ARG A 15 -16.03 -43.72 -17.59
C ARG A 15 -14.81 -43.44 -16.72
N ARG A 16 -13.65 -44.01 -17.04
CA ARG A 16 -12.40 -43.74 -16.32
C ARG A 16 -11.88 -42.33 -16.62
N GLU A 17 -11.88 -41.93 -17.89
CA GLU A 17 -11.49 -40.57 -18.31
C GLU A 17 -12.43 -39.51 -17.74
N LEU A 18 -13.75 -39.76 -17.72
CA LEU A 18 -14.73 -38.87 -17.07
C LEU A 18 -14.50 -38.75 -15.56
N ARG A 19 -14.21 -39.85 -14.86
CA ARG A 19 -13.88 -39.80 -13.42
C ARG A 19 -12.58 -39.04 -13.15
N LEU A 20 -11.58 -39.18 -14.02
CA LEU A 20 -10.34 -38.41 -13.91
C LEU A 20 -10.60 -36.91 -14.13
N LEU A 21 -11.43 -36.56 -15.13
CA LEU A 21 -11.80 -35.17 -15.38
C LEU A 21 -12.64 -34.57 -14.25
N GLN A 22 -13.58 -35.34 -13.69
CA GLN A 22 -14.34 -34.94 -12.49
C GLN A 22 -13.41 -34.73 -11.29
N ALA A 23 -12.48 -35.66 -11.04
CA ALA A 23 -11.52 -35.52 -9.96
C ALA A 23 -10.64 -34.28 -10.17
N TYR A 24 -10.19 -34.04 -11.40
CA TYR A 24 -9.44 -32.83 -11.75
C TYR A 24 -10.25 -31.56 -11.49
N ALA A 25 -11.51 -31.51 -11.92
CA ALA A 25 -12.40 -30.37 -11.71
C ALA A 25 -12.69 -30.10 -10.22
N ILE A 26 -12.87 -31.16 -9.43
CA ILE A 26 -13.08 -31.04 -7.96
C ILE A 26 -11.80 -30.52 -7.30
N VAL A 27 -10.65 -31.09 -7.63
CA VAL A 27 -9.35 -30.67 -7.07
C VAL A 27 -9.02 -29.24 -7.47
N SER A 28 -9.26 -28.85 -8.72
CA SER A 28 -9.02 -27.48 -9.19
C SER A 28 -9.96 -26.48 -8.52
N LEU A 29 -11.24 -26.84 -8.33
CA LEU A 29 -12.19 -26.01 -7.59
C LEU A 29 -11.77 -25.84 -6.12
N LEU A 30 -11.38 -26.93 -5.45
CA LEU A 30 -10.90 -26.88 -4.07
C LEU A 30 -9.63 -26.03 -3.93
N ALA A 31 -8.69 -26.15 -4.88
CA ALA A 31 -7.49 -25.32 -4.92
C ALA A 31 -7.85 -23.84 -5.10
N LEU A 32 -8.83 -23.53 -5.97
CA LEU A 32 -9.26 -22.16 -6.23
C LEU A 32 -9.96 -21.54 -5.01
N VAL A 33 -10.82 -22.30 -4.33
CA VAL A 33 -11.45 -21.88 -3.06
C VAL A 33 -10.41 -21.67 -1.97
N PHE A 34 -9.42 -22.55 -1.87
CA PHE A 34 -8.33 -22.41 -0.90
C PHE A 34 -7.50 -21.15 -1.15
N ILE A 35 -7.09 -20.89 -2.39
CA ILE A 35 -6.33 -19.69 -2.77
C ILE A 35 -7.15 -18.43 -2.48
N ALA A 36 -8.43 -18.41 -2.84
CA ALA A 36 -9.32 -17.29 -2.56
C ALA A 36 -9.41 -17.04 -1.04
N GLY A 37 -9.67 -18.09 -0.24
CA GLY A 37 -9.76 -17.97 1.22
C GLY A 37 -8.46 -17.50 1.89
N ALA A 38 -7.31 -17.99 1.44
CA ALA A 38 -6.01 -17.59 1.97
C ALA A 38 -5.70 -16.09 1.75
N ALA A 39 -6.16 -15.52 0.63
CA ALA A 39 -5.99 -14.09 0.35
C ALA A 39 -6.78 -13.21 1.34
N PHE A 40 -7.99 -13.62 1.72
CA PHE A 40 -8.80 -12.89 2.71
C PHE A 40 -8.24 -12.95 4.12
N MET A 41 -7.57 -14.04 4.50
CA MET A 41 -6.96 -14.17 5.83
C MET A 41 -5.77 -13.22 6.06
N ARG A 42 -5.13 -12.72 5.01
CA ARG A 42 -4.01 -11.77 5.12
C ARG A 42 -4.43 -10.33 5.41
N ALA A 43 -5.72 -10.00 5.27
CA ALA A 43 -6.19 -8.61 5.32
C ALA A 43 -6.32 -8.02 6.75
N GLY A 44 -6.00 -8.77 7.81
CA GLY A 44 -6.26 -8.36 9.20
C GLY A 44 -5.04 -7.96 10.03
N ALA A 45 -3.81 -8.25 9.59
CA ALA A 45 -2.61 -7.95 10.37
C ALA A 45 -1.98 -6.63 9.91
N PRO A 46 -1.57 -5.74 10.85
CA PRO A 46 -0.76 -4.58 10.49
C PRO A 46 0.51 -5.01 9.75
N GLU A 47 0.82 -4.33 8.65
CA GLU A 47 2.10 -4.52 7.95
C GLU A 47 3.25 -4.15 8.88
N LYS A 48 4.28 -4.99 8.91
CA LYS A 48 5.50 -4.76 9.69
C LYS A 48 6.66 -4.60 8.74
N PHE A 49 7.40 -3.52 8.92
CA PHE A 49 8.61 -3.22 8.18
C PHE A 49 9.76 -3.10 9.17
N ASP A 50 10.90 -3.72 8.86
CA ASP A 50 12.13 -3.50 9.61
C ASP A 50 12.76 -2.14 9.24
N GLU A 51 12.72 -1.79 7.95
CA GLU A 51 13.22 -0.52 7.42
C GLU A 51 12.37 -0.07 6.22
N ILE A 52 12.16 1.25 6.11
CA ILE A 52 11.52 1.88 4.96
C ILE A 52 12.41 3.00 4.40
N THR A 53 12.73 2.92 3.10
CA THR A 53 13.43 3.99 2.37
C THR A 53 12.46 4.65 1.39
N VAL A 54 11.97 5.83 1.76
CA VAL A 54 10.99 6.59 0.96
C VAL A 54 11.36 8.07 0.93
N GLN A 55 10.94 8.78 -0.13
CA GLN A 55 11.13 10.23 -0.18
C GLN A 55 10.11 10.99 0.70
N ARG A 56 8.96 10.36 0.94
CA ARG A 56 7.83 10.91 1.69
C ARG A 56 6.98 9.79 2.29
N LEU A 57 6.60 9.96 3.54
CA LEU A 57 5.60 9.18 4.26
C LEU A 57 4.44 10.10 4.61
N ASN A 58 3.21 9.66 4.32
CA ASN A 58 1.98 10.34 4.70
C ASN A 58 1.23 9.45 5.69
N VAL A 59 0.76 10.03 6.79
CA VAL A 59 -0.21 9.42 7.70
C VAL A 59 -1.55 10.08 7.45
N VAL A 60 -2.58 9.26 7.22
CA VAL A 60 -3.94 9.71 6.89
C VAL A 60 -4.96 9.01 7.79
N ASP A 61 -6.09 9.67 8.01
CA ASP A 61 -7.28 9.04 8.58
C ASP A 61 -7.97 8.11 7.58
N ALA A 62 -8.97 7.36 8.05
CA ALA A 62 -9.74 6.42 7.22
C ALA A 62 -10.45 7.08 6.03
N ASN A 63 -10.78 8.37 6.14
CA ASN A 63 -11.38 9.18 5.07
C ASN A 63 -10.35 9.80 4.10
N GLY A 64 -9.04 9.61 4.36
CA GLY A 64 -7.95 10.16 3.56
C GLY A 64 -7.43 11.53 4.02
N THR A 65 -7.97 12.13 5.08
CA THR A 65 -7.46 13.41 5.64
C THR A 65 -6.02 13.22 6.14
N LEU A 66 -5.09 14.09 5.72
CA LEU A 66 -3.70 14.07 6.17
C LEU A 66 -3.61 14.45 7.64
N ARG A 67 -2.71 13.80 8.38
CA ARG A 67 -2.40 14.06 9.80
C ARG A 67 -0.93 14.36 10.03
N LEU A 68 -0.08 13.68 9.26
CA LEU A 68 1.36 13.86 9.33
C LEU A 68 1.96 13.65 7.94
N VAL A 69 2.91 14.50 7.59
CA VAL A 69 3.82 14.27 6.46
C VAL A 69 5.24 14.26 6.99
N LEU A 70 5.97 13.16 6.83
CA LEU A 70 7.42 13.10 6.95
C LEU A 70 8.03 13.08 5.56
N ALA A 71 8.85 14.06 5.20
CA ALA A 71 9.40 14.14 3.86
C ALA A 71 10.81 14.74 3.80
N GLY A 72 11.53 14.37 2.75
CA GLY A 72 12.72 15.09 2.31
C GLY A 72 12.38 16.43 1.66
N LYS A 73 13.39 17.29 1.50
CA LYS A 73 13.24 18.67 0.98
C LYS A 73 12.57 18.78 -0.39
N ASP A 74 12.72 17.77 -1.24
CA ASP A 74 12.22 17.80 -2.63
C ASP A 74 10.77 17.29 -2.74
N ARG A 75 10.24 16.70 -1.67
CA ARG A 75 8.89 16.09 -1.63
C ARG A 75 8.03 16.59 -0.47
N MET A 76 8.43 17.70 0.14
CA MET A 76 7.73 18.29 1.27
C MET A 76 6.31 18.75 0.91
N HIS A 77 5.36 18.66 1.86
CA HIS A 77 4.02 19.21 1.65
C HIS A 77 4.11 20.74 1.54
N PRO A 78 3.49 21.39 0.54
CA PRO A 78 3.55 22.85 0.45
C PRO A 78 2.74 23.52 1.58
N GLY A 79 1.64 22.88 2.00
CA GLY A 79 0.79 23.23 3.14
C GLY A 79 -0.67 23.22 2.73
N VAL A 80 -1.59 23.22 3.70
CA VAL A 80 -3.03 23.38 3.46
C VAL A 80 -3.54 24.44 4.44
N ILE A 81 -4.32 25.40 3.95
CA ILE A 81 -4.97 26.44 4.75
C ILE A 81 -6.40 26.61 4.22
N ASP A 82 -7.39 26.61 5.11
CA ASP A 82 -8.82 26.67 4.77
C ASP A 82 -9.23 25.62 3.71
N GLY A 83 -8.71 24.40 3.86
CA GLY A 83 -8.93 23.27 2.96
C GLY A 83 -8.28 23.41 1.58
N LYS A 84 -7.44 24.42 1.37
CA LYS A 84 -6.75 24.67 0.08
C LYS A 84 -5.26 24.43 0.20
N THR A 85 -4.75 23.56 -0.67
CA THR A 85 -3.31 23.40 -0.85
C THR A 85 -2.71 24.68 -1.39
N ILE A 86 -1.83 25.30 -0.61
CA ILE A 86 -1.12 26.50 -1.05
C ILE A 86 0.02 26.13 -1.99
N ASP A 87 0.34 27.01 -2.95
CA ASP A 87 1.54 26.85 -3.77
C ASP A 87 2.73 27.52 -3.08
N ARG A 88 3.42 26.74 -2.24
CA ARG A 88 4.59 27.19 -1.50
C ARG A 88 5.72 26.18 -1.67
N ARG A 89 6.83 26.61 -2.24
CA ARG A 89 8.06 25.80 -2.24
C ARG A 89 8.65 25.77 -0.84
N ARG A 90 8.78 24.57 -0.26
CA ARG A 90 9.43 24.34 1.03
C ARG A 90 10.73 23.56 0.84
N ALA A 91 11.85 24.27 0.75
CA ALA A 91 13.18 23.66 0.58
C ALA A 91 13.76 23.14 1.91
N VAL A 92 12.96 22.41 2.69
CA VAL A 92 13.30 21.88 4.02
C VAL A 92 12.79 20.45 4.15
N ALA A 93 13.52 19.61 4.89
CA ALA A 93 13.07 18.28 5.26
C ALA A 93 12.44 18.30 6.66
N GLY A 94 11.60 17.31 6.99
CA GLY A 94 11.02 17.20 8.32
C GLY A 94 9.57 16.71 8.35
N LEU A 95 8.86 17.14 9.39
CA LEU A 95 7.49 16.76 9.75
C LEU A 95 6.55 17.95 9.60
N VAL A 96 5.36 17.72 9.05
CA VAL A 96 4.25 18.70 9.00
C VAL A 96 3.00 18.06 9.57
N PHE A 97 2.35 18.73 10.51
CA PHE A 97 1.14 18.28 11.19
C PHE A 97 -0.10 18.96 10.62
N PHE A 98 -1.22 18.24 10.66
CA PHE A 98 -2.51 18.70 10.14
C PHE A 98 -3.63 18.46 11.16
N ASN A 99 -4.58 19.40 11.26
CA ASN A 99 -5.75 19.31 12.14
C ASN A 99 -6.86 18.43 11.58
N ASP A 100 -8.03 18.42 12.24
CA ASP A 100 -9.19 17.60 11.87
C ASP A 100 -9.80 17.96 10.51
N ASP A 101 -9.65 19.22 10.11
CA ASP A 101 -10.10 19.71 8.82
C ASP A 101 -9.04 19.49 7.71
N GLY A 102 -7.86 19.01 8.07
CA GLY A 102 -6.75 18.75 7.16
C GLY A 102 -5.88 19.97 6.87
N ASP A 103 -6.01 21.04 7.66
CA ASP A 103 -5.19 22.24 7.58
C ASP A 103 -3.89 22.11 8.37
N GLU A 104 -2.81 22.71 7.88
CA GLU A 104 -1.50 22.65 8.51
C GLU A 104 -1.48 23.41 9.84
N VAL A 105 -1.08 22.74 10.91
CA VAL A 105 -1.00 23.30 12.28
C VAL A 105 0.42 23.35 12.83
N GLY A 106 1.40 23.36 11.93
CA GLY A 106 2.82 23.49 12.25
C GLY A 106 3.64 22.24 11.89
N GLY A 107 4.80 22.11 12.51
CA GLY A 107 5.79 21.14 12.05
C GLY A 107 7.16 21.24 12.71
N LEU A 108 8.02 20.28 12.36
CA LEU A 108 9.44 20.26 12.70
C LEU A 108 10.23 20.22 11.41
N THR A 109 11.10 21.20 11.19
CA THR A 109 11.86 21.33 9.94
C THR A 109 13.35 21.39 10.21
N PHE A 110 14.13 20.82 9.30
CA PHE A 110 15.58 20.85 9.30
C PHE A 110 16.09 21.23 7.92
N ARG A 111 17.13 22.06 7.90
CA ARG A 111 17.87 22.44 6.71
C ARG A 111 19.35 22.50 7.01
N GLY A 112 20.16 22.06 6.06
CA GLY A 112 21.60 22.24 6.07
C GLY A 112 22.09 22.49 4.66
N GLU A 113 22.94 23.49 4.48
CA GLU A 113 23.53 23.83 3.19
C GLU A 113 24.98 24.28 3.38
N VAL A 114 25.85 23.88 2.45
CA VAL A 114 27.20 24.43 2.34
C VAL A 114 27.27 25.22 1.05
N LYS A 115 27.56 26.52 1.16
CA LYS A 115 27.67 27.41 0.02
C LYS A 115 28.92 28.27 0.18
N ASP A 116 29.77 28.28 -0.85
CA ASP A 116 31.02 29.05 -0.90
C ASP A 116 31.94 28.78 0.32
N GLY A 117 32.01 27.52 0.76
CA GLY A 117 32.80 27.11 1.94
C GLY A 117 32.15 27.43 3.29
N HIS A 118 31.02 28.14 3.30
CA HIS A 118 30.27 28.46 4.51
C HIS A 118 29.14 27.47 4.74
N ARG A 119 29.08 26.90 5.96
CA ARG A 119 28.00 26.02 6.39
C ARG A 119 26.89 26.84 7.05
N ARG A 120 25.65 26.60 6.62
CA ARG A 120 24.43 27.06 7.28
C ARG A 120 23.60 25.86 7.68
N ALA A 121 23.03 25.91 8.87
CA ALA A 121 22.11 24.89 9.36
C ALA A 121 21.00 25.59 10.14
N ASP A 122 19.76 25.17 9.87
CA ASP A 122 18.55 25.73 10.45
C ASP A 122 17.68 24.59 10.94
N ALA A 123 17.06 24.77 12.10
CA ALA A 123 16.02 23.89 12.61
C ALA A 123 14.88 24.75 13.15
N GLY A 124 13.64 24.35 12.90
CA GLY A 124 12.46 25.10 13.30
C GLY A 124 11.37 24.19 13.83
N ILE A 125 10.74 24.60 14.93
CA ILE A 125 9.52 24.01 15.47
C ILE A 125 8.42 25.07 15.36
N MET A 126 7.31 24.71 14.75
CA MET A 126 6.16 25.58 14.48
C MET A 126 4.93 24.98 15.17
N PHE A 127 4.18 25.81 15.88
CA PHE A 127 2.90 25.46 16.49
C PHE A 127 1.90 26.52 16.06
N ASP A 128 1.10 26.19 15.05
CA ASP A 128 0.15 27.13 14.48
C ASP A 128 -1.23 26.85 15.10
N GLN A 129 -1.98 27.90 15.42
CA GLN A 129 -3.28 27.80 16.08
C GLN A 129 -4.46 27.73 15.09
N LEU A 130 -4.22 27.14 13.90
CA LEU A 130 -5.21 27.01 12.84
C LEU A 130 -6.27 25.93 13.15
#